data_AF-A0A412B1Q8-F1
#
_entry.id   AF-A0A412B1Q8-F1
#
_cell.length_a   1.000
_cell.length_b   1.000
_cell.length_c   1.000
_cell.angle_alpha   90.00
_cell.angle_beta   90.00
_cell.angle_gamma   90.00
#
_symmetry.space_group_name_H-M   'P 1'
#
loop_
_entity.id
_entity.type
_entity.pdbx_description
1 polymer ?
#
loop_
_entity_poly.entity_id
_entity_poly.type
_entity_poly.pdbx_seq_one_letter_code
_entity_poly.pdbx_strand_id
1 'polypeptide(L)'
;MQKTIYSKSSIERKNEYKIITRIYEEDGVRKVEKAAQNENAAYHVERMARIAKTNPYTTERVMLAPCEKIALGKVVLPYITGNRLDQQIDEHAKKHEWNAIYEDIKLLNNIIMNVEHKYPFQTCGEFEDMFGAHPQLDGYESASNVNVDMVASNIILADQIYIIDYEWDFEFLIPLKYIVYRSILLNGTINTLPDDVKGKVMELLEISKEEELIFFQMEVAFQHYITGVSLIDLYSGMSIKNYRINTDDLLNTLYTAKIVTEQNKKLIEKTFWLHEKANLKLDVKEYLGHKIRIELVDKPAIIKDLEVFTVKDNVCFKVEFTTNSDLYLYEQHYYQTVPVVEVVPQDCEFVQISYKVQKLEQNANEYIGTFIKHVHEESELQLIKNSRAWKAVTFAKKLFGKK
;
A
#
# COMPACT_ATOMS: atom_id res chain seq x y z
N MET A 1 -17.29 38.50 -10.84
CA MET A 1 -17.64 37.83 -9.56
C MET A 1 -16.92 36.50 -9.54
N GLN A 2 -16.14 36.20 -8.51
CA GLN A 2 -15.43 34.91 -8.40
C GLN A 2 -16.41 33.80 -8.05
N LYS A 3 -16.45 32.74 -8.87
CA LYS A 3 -17.28 31.56 -8.64
C LYS A 3 -16.40 30.35 -8.35
N THR A 4 -16.47 29.84 -7.12
CA THR A 4 -15.80 28.58 -6.76
C THR A 4 -16.51 27.40 -7.43
N ILE A 5 -15.74 26.58 -8.15
CA ILE A 5 -16.21 25.35 -8.80
C ILE A 5 -15.90 24.14 -7.92
N TYR A 6 -14.73 24.13 -7.30
CA TYR A 6 -14.24 23.03 -6.48
C TYR A 6 -13.35 23.55 -5.36
N SER A 7 -13.40 22.89 -4.20
CA SER A 7 -12.48 23.13 -3.11
C SER A 7 -12.17 21.83 -2.38
N LYS A 8 -10.89 21.62 -2.06
CA LYS A 8 -10.40 20.51 -1.23
C LYS A 8 -9.48 21.06 -0.15
N SER A 9 -9.56 20.45 1.02
CA SER A 9 -8.80 20.81 2.21
C SER A 9 -7.99 19.59 2.67
N SER A 10 -6.70 19.75 2.95
CA SER A 10 -5.81 18.69 3.45
C SER A 10 -5.75 18.67 4.99
N ILE A 11 -6.89 18.47 5.64
CA ILE A 11 -7.03 18.56 7.11
C ILE A 11 -6.24 17.50 7.88
N GLU A 12 -5.94 16.38 7.23
CA GLU A 12 -5.25 15.21 7.78
C GLU A 12 -3.75 15.41 7.97
N ARG A 13 -3.16 16.43 7.31
CA ARG A 13 -1.73 16.70 7.35
C ARG A 13 -1.30 17.45 8.61
N LYS A 14 0.00 17.46 8.92
CA LYS A 14 0.57 18.35 9.97
C LYS A 14 0.32 19.82 9.62
N ASN A 15 0.31 20.68 10.64
CA ASN A 15 -0.10 22.07 10.49
C ASN A 15 0.68 22.83 9.42
N GLU A 16 1.97 22.55 9.29
CA GLU A 16 2.89 23.10 8.28
C GLU A 16 2.59 22.68 6.83
N TYR A 17 1.72 21.68 6.61
CA TYR A 17 1.35 21.17 5.28
C TYR A 17 -0.15 21.29 4.97
N LYS A 18 -0.93 21.95 5.84
CA LYS A 18 -2.38 22.14 5.66
C LYS A 18 -2.68 23.25 4.67
N ILE A 19 -3.30 22.90 3.55
CA ILE A 19 -3.68 23.84 2.49
C ILE A 19 -5.13 23.65 2.07
N ILE A 20 -5.69 24.68 1.45
CA ILE A 20 -6.94 24.63 0.71
C ILE A 20 -6.60 24.86 -0.75
N THR A 21 -6.96 23.91 -1.60
CA THR A 21 -6.90 24.05 -3.06
C THR A 21 -8.29 24.39 -3.56
N ARG A 22 -8.42 25.48 -4.31
CA ARG A 22 -9.68 25.97 -4.86
C ARG A 22 -9.55 26.17 -6.36
N ILE A 23 -10.44 25.57 -7.13
CA ILE A 23 -10.64 25.91 -8.54
C ILE A 23 -11.77 26.92 -8.59
N TYR A 24 -11.52 28.09 -9.16
CA TYR A 24 -12.52 29.14 -9.29
C TYR A 24 -12.46 29.75 -10.70
N GLU A 25 -13.58 30.36 -11.09
CA GLU A 25 -13.73 31.08 -12.35
C GLU A 25 -13.94 32.56 -12.07
N GLU A 26 -13.21 33.39 -12.81
CA GLU A 26 -13.26 34.85 -12.74
C GLU A 26 -13.18 35.38 -14.17
N ASP A 27 -14.19 36.14 -14.57
CA ASP A 27 -14.31 36.73 -15.92
C ASP A 27 -14.15 35.71 -17.07
N GLY A 28 -14.70 34.50 -16.85
CA GLY A 28 -14.66 33.38 -17.80
C GLY A 28 -13.33 32.61 -17.82
N VAL A 29 -12.36 32.99 -16.98
CA VAL A 29 -11.06 32.33 -16.87
C VAL A 29 -11.00 31.50 -15.60
N ARG A 30 -10.64 30.21 -15.74
CA ARG A 30 -10.44 29.31 -14.60
C ARG A 30 -9.01 29.41 -14.06
N LYS A 31 -8.91 29.42 -12.74
CA LYS A 31 -7.65 29.49 -11.99
C LYS A 31 -7.67 28.48 -10.84
N VAL A 32 -6.49 28.07 -10.41
CA VAL A 32 -6.28 27.24 -9.22
C VAL A 32 -5.63 28.12 -8.15
N GLU A 33 -6.27 28.29 -7.01
CA GLU A 33 -5.68 28.93 -5.82
C GLU A 33 -5.26 27.84 -4.84
N LYS A 34 -4.04 27.94 -4.31
CA LYS A 34 -3.60 27.16 -3.15
C LYS A 34 -3.36 28.14 -1.99
N ALA A 35 -4.02 27.92 -0.87
CA ALA A 35 -4.00 28.78 0.30
C ALA A 35 -3.61 27.99 1.56
N ALA A 36 -2.66 28.51 2.34
CA ALA A 36 -2.30 27.98 3.64
C ALA A 36 -3.47 28.11 4.62
N GLN A 37 -3.72 27.07 5.43
CA GLN A 37 -4.80 27.10 6.44
C GLN A 37 -4.40 27.80 7.74
N ASN A 38 -3.11 27.97 7.95
CA ASN A 38 -2.53 28.58 9.13
C ASN A 38 -1.15 29.16 8.77
N GLU A 39 -0.58 29.94 9.69
CA GLU A 39 0.70 30.62 9.47
C GLU A 39 1.87 29.66 9.24
N ASN A 40 1.86 28.47 9.87
CA ASN A 40 2.92 27.46 9.71
C ASN A 40 2.95 26.88 8.29
N ALA A 41 1.82 26.84 7.58
CA ALA A 41 1.75 26.37 6.19
C ALA A 41 2.10 27.42 5.13
N ALA A 42 2.30 28.69 5.53
CA ALA A 42 2.56 29.76 4.57
C ALA A 42 3.84 29.52 3.76
N TYR A 43 4.92 29.05 4.40
CA TYR A 43 6.18 28.74 3.72
C TYR A 43 6.02 27.66 2.65
N HIS A 44 5.34 26.57 3.00
CA HIS A 44 5.08 25.44 2.10
C HIS A 44 4.34 25.89 0.83
N VAL A 45 3.33 26.76 0.98
CA VAL A 45 2.57 27.28 -0.17
C VAL A 45 3.38 28.28 -1.00
N GLU A 46 4.03 29.24 -0.36
CA GLU A 46 4.73 30.31 -1.09
C GLU A 46 5.97 29.83 -1.84
N ARG A 47 6.59 28.75 -1.38
CA ARG A 47 7.77 28.16 -2.03
C ARG A 47 7.46 27.68 -3.45
N MET A 48 6.24 27.26 -3.76
CA MET A 48 5.83 26.90 -5.13
C MET A 48 6.10 28.03 -6.14
N ALA A 49 5.85 29.29 -5.78
CA ALA A 49 6.10 30.42 -6.67
C ALA A 49 7.60 30.68 -6.92
N ARG A 50 8.48 30.21 -6.03
CA ARG A 50 9.94 30.24 -6.23
C ARG A 50 10.37 29.12 -7.17
N ILE A 51 9.91 27.89 -6.90
CA ILE A 51 10.24 26.68 -7.68
C ILE A 51 9.79 26.83 -9.14
N ALA A 52 8.61 27.40 -9.37
CA ALA A 52 8.06 27.62 -10.72
C ALA A 52 8.97 28.49 -11.63
N LYS A 53 9.87 29.30 -11.05
CA LYS A 53 10.80 30.16 -11.80
C LYS A 53 12.05 29.45 -12.26
N THR A 54 12.46 28.38 -11.58
CA THR A 54 13.73 27.69 -11.85
C THR A 54 13.53 26.48 -12.74
N ASN A 55 12.37 25.79 -12.67
CA ASN A 55 12.06 24.56 -13.41
C ASN A 55 13.25 23.58 -13.49
N PRO A 56 13.43 22.68 -12.50
CA PRO A 56 14.61 21.83 -12.43
C PRO A 56 14.68 20.76 -13.54
N TYR A 57 13.61 20.55 -14.31
CA TYR A 57 13.48 19.47 -15.28
C TYR A 57 13.99 19.86 -16.68
N THR A 58 14.81 19.01 -17.29
CA THR A 58 15.48 19.28 -18.58
C THR A 58 14.91 18.48 -19.75
N THR A 59 13.93 17.61 -19.50
CA THR A 59 13.21 16.91 -20.57
C THR A 59 12.51 17.91 -21.49
N GLU A 60 12.60 17.70 -22.81
CA GLU A 60 12.03 18.61 -23.81
C GLU A 60 10.54 18.85 -23.53
N ARG A 61 10.12 20.12 -23.62
CA ARG A 61 8.73 20.57 -23.43
C ARG A 61 8.14 20.37 -22.03
N VAL A 62 8.94 19.91 -21.06
CA VAL A 62 8.49 19.81 -19.67
C VAL A 62 8.64 21.15 -18.97
N MET A 63 7.56 21.60 -18.34
CA MET A 63 7.59 22.78 -17.48
C MET A 63 6.66 22.63 -16.29
N LEU A 64 7.02 23.29 -15.20
CA LEU A 64 6.09 23.52 -14.10
C LEU A 64 4.99 24.49 -14.55
N ALA A 65 3.75 24.25 -14.11
CA ALA A 65 2.69 25.23 -14.29
C ALA A 65 3.14 26.58 -13.67
N PRO A 66 2.92 27.73 -14.33
CA PRO A 66 3.27 29.02 -13.76
C PRO A 66 2.58 29.24 -12.40
N CYS A 67 3.28 29.84 -11.44
CA CYS A 67 2.74 30.06 -10.11
C CYS A 67 3.14 31.43 -9.57
N GLU A 68 2.15 32.18 -9.13
CA GLU A 68 2.30 33.53 -8.64
C GLU A 68 1.84 33.64 -7.19
N LYS A 69 2.68 34.23 -6.33
CA LYS A 69 2.27 34.62 -4.98
C LYS A 69 1.36 35.85 -5.07
N ILE A 70 0.12 35.71 -4.61
CA ILE A 70 -0.88 36.77 -4.64
C ILE A 70 -1.13 37.42 -3.28
N ALA A 71 -0.82 36.71 -2.19
CA ALA A 71 -0.87 37.21 -0.82
C ALA A 71 0.01 36.33 0.10
N LEU A 72 0.11 36.69 1.39
CA LEU A 72 0.73 35.84 2.39
C LEU A 72 0.03 34.48 2.44
N GLY A 73 0.80 33.40 2.30
CA GLY A 73 0.30 32.01 2.30
C GLY A 73 -0.65 31.69 1.15
N LYS A 74 -0.66 32.46 0.04
CA LYS A 74 -1.55 32.19 -1.10
C LYS A 74 -0.83 32.32 -2.43
N VAL A 75 -0.99 31.31 -3.26
CA VAL A 75 -0.53 31.31 -4.64
C VAL A 75 -1.68 31.00 -5.61
N VAL A 76 -1.52 31.47 -6.85
CA VAL A 76 -2.41 31.18 -7.96
C VAL A 76 -1.63 30.55 -9.11
N LEU A 77 -2.25 29.55 -9.72
CA LEU A 77 -1.81 28.89 -10.93
C LEU A 77 -2.90 28.97 -12.00
N PRO A 78 -2.54 28.99 -13.29
CA PRO A 78 -3.53 28.84 -14.36
C PRO A 78 -4.16 27.44 -14.30
N TYR A 79 -5.44 27.34 -14.67
CA TYR A 79 -6.06 26.04 -14.88
C TYR A 79 -5.61 25.47 -16.23
N ILE A 80 -4.70 24.50 -16.21
CA ILE A 80 -4.18 23.86 -17.42
C ILE A 80 -5.20 22.83 -17.94
N THR A 81 -5.50 22.87 -19.24
CA THR A 81 -6.38 21.92 -19.91
C THR A 81 -5.56 21.07 -20.88
N GLY A 82 -5.71 19.75 -20.82
CA GLY A 82 -5.02 18.79 -21.66
C GLY A 82 -5.36 17.36 -21.23
N ASN A 83 -4.73 16.36 -21.85
CA ASN A 83 -4.89 14.97 -21.43
C ASN A 83 -3.99 14.70 -20.23
N ARG A 84 -4.50 14.08 -19.16
CA ARG A 84 -3.63 13.71 -18.05
C ARG A 84 -2.95 12.37 -18.31
N LEU A 85 -1.71 12.23 -17.83
CA LEU A 85 -0.95 10.99 -18.04
C LEU A 85 -1.61 9.79 -17.35
N ASP A 86 -2.24 9.97 -16.17
CA ASP A 86 -3.03 8.91 -15.52
C ASP A 86 -4.19 8.43 -16.40
N GLN A 87 -4.94 9.36 -17.01
CA GLN A 87 -6.05 9.02 -17.91
C GLN A 87 -5.58 8.28 -19.16
N GLN A 88 -4.44 8.67 -19.72
CA GLN A 88 -3.83 7.98 -20.85
C GLN A 88 -3.46 6.53 -20.49
N ILE A 89 -2.81 6.33 -19.34
CA ILE A 89 -2.47 4.99 -18.82
C ILE A 89 -3.74 4.16 -18.61
N ASP A 90 -4.81 4.74 -18.04
CA ASP A 90 -6.11 4.08 -17.85
C ASP A 90 -6.74 3.62 -19.17
N GLU A 91 -6.66 4.47 -20.20
CA GLU A 91 -7.20 4.16 -21.52
C GLU A 91 -6.43 3.03 -22.20
N HIS A 92 -5.09 3.07 -22.16
CA HIS A 92 -4.26 1.99 -22.68
C HIS A 92 -4.49 0.68 -21.92
N ALA A 93 -4.67 0.76 -20.59
CA ALA A 93 -4.97 -0.41 -19.76
C ALA A 93 -6.31 -1.06 -20.11
N LYS A 94 -7.37 -0.27 -20.30
CA LYS A 94 -8.71 -0.77 -20.70
C LYS A 94 -8.70 -1.44 -22.07
N LYS A 95 -7.80 -1.03 -22.96
CA LYS A 95 -7.64 -1.60 -24.31
C LYS A 95 -6.63 -2.74 -24.37
N HIS A 96 -5.99 -3.08 -23.25
CA HIS A 96 -4.91 -4.06 -23.18
C HIS A 96 -3.68 -3.70 -24.05
N GLU A 97 -3.41 -2.40 -24.21
CA GLU A 97 -2.32 -1.86 -25.03
C GLU A 97 -1.02 -1.74 -24.20
N TRP A 98 -0.47 -2.87 -23.75
CA TRP A 98 0.66 -2.90 -22.79
C TRP A 98 1.92 -2.18 -23.27
N ASN A 99 2.21 -2.24 -24.58
CA ASN A 99 3.34 -1.50 -25.13
C ASN A 99 3.18 0.01 -24.98
N ALA A 100 1.96 0.53 -25.10
CA ALA A 100 1.69 1.96 -24.91
C ALA A 100 1.86 2.36 -23.45
N ILE A 101 1.43 1.52 -22.49
CA ILE A 101 1.71 1.72 -21.06
C ILE A 101 3.21 1.77 -20.78
N TYR A 102 4.01 0.90 -21.41
CA TYR A 102 5.47 0.95 -21.25
C TYR A 102 6.07 2.27 -21.75
N GLU A 103 5.54 2.85 -22.83
CA GLU A 103 5.96 4.17 -23.31
C GLU A 103 5.51 5.30 -22.37
N ASP A 104 4.31 5.23 -21.79
CA ASP A 104 3.84 6.19 -20.77
C ASP A 104 4.75 6.19 -19.53
N ILE A 105 5.15 4.99 -19.09
CA ILE A 105 6.03 4.81 -17.93
C ILE A 105 7.44 5.28 -18.24
N LYS A 106 7.95 5.04 -19.46
CA LYS A 106 9.23 5.60 -19.90
C LYS A 106 9.19 7.12 -19.94
N LEU A 107 8.10 7.73 -20.41
CA LEU A 107 7.93 9.18 -20.38
C LEU A 107 7.98 9.69 -18.93
N LEU A 108 7.21 9.09 -18.02
CA LEU A 108 7.22 9.44 -16.60
C LEU A 108 8.63 9.34 -15.99
N ASN A 109 9.31 8.22 -16.22
CA ASN A 109 10.68 8.00 -15.78
C ASN A 109 11.63 9.05 -16.35
N ASN A 110 11.54 9.35 -17.65
CA ASN A 110 12.38 10.34 -18.32
C ASN A 110 12.17 11.75 -17.75
N ILE A 111 10.93 12.12 -17.43
CA ILE A 111 10.62 13.40 -16.78
C ILE A 111 11.32 13.49 -15.42
N ILE A 112 11.18 12.46 -14.57
CA ILE A 112 11.72 12.44 -13.20
C ILE A 112 13.25 12.37 -13.20
N MET A 113 13.82 11.52 -14.06
CA MET A 113 15.26 11.27 -14.07
C MET A 113 16.05 12.41 -14.73
N ASN A 114 15.46 13.25 -15.59
CA ASN A 114 16.18 14.34 -16.25
C ASN A 114 15.97 15.67 -15.53
N VAL A 115 16.82 15.89 -14.53
CA VAL A 115 16.95 17.15 -13.80
C VAL A 115 18.31 17.79 -14.08
N GLU A 116 18.39 19.13 -14.01
CA GLU A 116 19.58 19.91 -14.38
C GLU A 116 20.80 19.56 -13.52
N HIS A 117 20.58 19.32 -12.23
CA HIS A 117 21.65 19.09 -11.26
C HIS A 117 21.41 17.78 -10.50
N LYS A 118 22.35 16.86 -10.68
CA LYS A 118 22.36 15.55 -10.03
C LYS A 118 23.61 15.38 -9.19
N TYR A 119 23.44 14.76 -8.03
CA TYR A 119 24.49 14.51 -7.08
C TYR A 119 24.40 13.08 -6.56
N PRO A 120 25.52 12.44 -6.20
CA PRO A 120 25.49 11.23 -5.39
C PRO A 120 24.74 11.51 -4.08
N PHE A 121 23.84 10.61 -3.70
CA PHE A 121 23.05 10.73 -2.48
C PHE A 121 23.97 10.83 -1.28
N GLN A 122 23.65 11.77 -0.40
CA GLN A 122 24.24 11.88 0.93
C GLN A 122 23.11 12.20 1.92
N THR A 123 23.02 11.39 2.99
CA THR A 123 22.02 11.59 4.03
C THR A 123 22.24 12.90 4.79
N CYS A 124 21.16 13.51 5.25
CA CYS A 124 21.17 14.66 6.16
C CYS A 124 20.07 14.49 7.22
N GLY A 125 20.11 15.30 8.29
CA GLY A 125 19.15 15.18 9.39
C GLY A 125 17.70 15.35 8.93
N GLU A 126 17.44 16.31 8.04
CA GLU A 126 16.10 16.54 7.48
C GLU A 126 15.59 15.36 6.65
N PHE A 127 16.49 14.69 5.91
CA PHE A 127 16.14 13.47 5.17
C PHE A 127 15.78 12.34 6.14
N GLU A 128 16.60 12.11 7.17
CA GLU A 128 16.39 11.02 8.14
C GLU A 128 15.12 11.23 8.97
N ASP A 129 14.83 12.48 9.36
CA ASP A 129 13.60 12.83 10.06
C ASP A 129 12.35 12.50 9.22
N MET A 130 12.43 12.69 7.89
CA MET A 130 11.30 12.53 6.98
C MET A 130 11.12 11.11 6.43
N PHE A 131 12.22 10.49 6.01
CA PHE A 131 12.22 9.22 5.30
C PHE A 131 12.81 8.07 6.12
N GLY A 132 13.46 8.35 7.25
CA GLY A 132 14.19 7.36 8.05
C GLY A 132 15.64 7.17 7.59
N ALA A 133 16.40 6.38 8.36
CA ALA A 133 17.81 6.10 8.08
C ALA A 133 17.96 4.98 7.04
N HIS A 134 18.55 5.32 5.89
CA HIS A 134 18.74 4.40 4.76
C HIS A 134 20.19 4.43 4.23
N PRO A 135 21.18 3.94 4.99
CA PRO A 135 22.60 3.99 4.61
C PRO A 135 22.91 3.27 3.29
N GLN A 136 22.07 2.29 2.90
CA GLN A 136 22.19 1.56 1.64
C GLN A 136 21.93 2.41 0.38
N LEU A 137 21.42 3.63 0.53
CA LEU A 137 21.19 4.57 -0.58
C LEU A 137 22.40 5.45 -0.87
N ASP A 138 23.47 5.36 -0.08
CA ASP A 138 24.68 6.18 -0.27
C ASP A 138 25.20 6.08 -1.71
N GLY A 139 25.43 7.23 -2.34
CA GLY A 139 25.88 7.33 -3.72
C GLY A 139 24.80 7.15 -4.80
N TYR A 140 23.52 6.92 -4.46
CA TYR A 140 22.43 6.87 -5.45
C TYR A 140 22.29 8.20 -6.20
N GLU A 141 21.91 8.15 -7.48
CA GLU A 141 21.64 9.37 -8.23
C GLU A 141 20.45 10.15 -7.62
N SER A 142 20.72 11.37 -7.18
CA SER A 142 19.80 12.18 -6.39
C SER A 142 19.82 13.64 -6.83
N ALA A 143 18.78 14.38 -6.44
CA ALA A 143 18.73 15.82 -6.65
C ALA A 143 18.05 16.51 -5.46
N SER A 144 18.33 17.80 -5.31
CA SER A 144 17.61 18.70 -4.41
C SER A 144 16.69 19.62 -5.21
N ASN A 145 15.74 20.27 -4.54
CA ASN A 145 14.69 21.06 -5.17
C ASN A 145 13.93 20.26 -6.23
N VAL A 146 13.57 19.03 -5.86
CA VAL A 146 12.75 18.13 -6.66
C VAL A 146 11.47 17.79 -5.93
N ASN A 147 10.38 17.75 -6.67
CA ASN A 147 9.08 17.30 -6.19
C ASN A 147 9.06 15.77 -6.02
N VAL A 148 8.67 15.27 -4.85
CA VAL A 148 8.46 13.82 -4.64
C VAL A 148 7.08 13.36 -5.10
N ASP A 149 6.10 14.27 -5.25
CA ASP A 149 4.75 13.94 -5.68
C ASP A 149 4.57 14.01 -7.20
N MET A 150 5.48 13.35 -7.93
CA MET A 150 5.51 13.29 -9.40
C MET A 150 4.57 12.22 -9.98
N VAL A 151 3.37 12.09 -9.41
CA VAL A 151 2.37 11.12 -9.85
C VAL A 151 1.80 11.47 -11.23
N ALA A 152 1.40 10.46 -12.00
CA ALA A 152 0.89 10.64 -13.37
C ALA A 152 -0.34 11.58 -13.46
N SER A 153 -1.15 11.68 -12.40
CA SER A 153 -2.30 12.59 -12.34
C SER A 153 -1.93 14.07 -12.21
N ASN A 154 -0.68 14.37 -11.84
CA ASN A 154 -0.13 15.73 -11.78
C ASN A 154 0.59 16.14 -13.08
N ILE A 155 0.57 15.28 -14.11
CA ILE A 155 1.22 15.54 -15.41
C ILE A 155 0.13 15.71 -16.48
N ILE A 156 0.09 16.88 -17.11
CA ILE A 156 -0.83 17.20 -18.20
C ILE A 156 -0.07 17.31 -19.52
N LEU A 157 -0.50 16.51 -20.50
CA LEU A 157 -0.07 16.52 -21.88
C LEU A 157 -0.94 17.53 -22.65
N ALA A 158 -0.36 18.69 -22.96
CA ALA A 158 -0.99 19.76 -23.74
C ALA A 158 -0.05 20.18 -24.90
N ASP A 159 0.03 21.48 -25.20
CA ASP A 159 1.06 22.04 -26.08
C ASP A 159 2.48 21.87 -25.50
N GLN A 160 2.58 21.92 -24.17
CA GLN A 160 3.73 21.50 -23.37
C GLN A 160 3.32 20.36 -22.43
N ILE A 161 4.29 19.73 -21.78
CA ILE A 161 4.06 18.79 -20.68
C ILE A 161 4.12 19.60 -19.38
N TYR A 162 2.95 19.79 -18.76
CA TYR A 162 2.82 20.58 -17.54
C TYR A 162 2.83 19.69 -16.30
N ILE A 163 3.68 20.03 -15.33
CA ILE A 163 3.59 19.52 -13.96
C ILE A 163 2.79 20.54 -13.14
N ILE A 164 1.59 20.16 -12.70
CA ILE A 164 0.62 21.10 -12.11
C ILE A 164 0.64 21.14 -10.57
N ASP A 165 1.23 20.13 -9.95
CA ASP A 165 1.38 20.05 -8.50
C ASP A 165 2.82 19.69 -8.15
N TYR A 166 3.44 20.57 -7.37
CA TYR A 166 4.83 20.48 -6.94
C TYR A 166 4.97 21.14 -5.57
N GLU A 167 3.97 20.92 -4.70
CA GLU A 167 3.99 21.36 -3.31
C GLU A 167 4.99 20.55 -2.46
N TRP A 168 5.26 19.31 -2.84
CA TRP A 168 6.15 18.38 -2.12
C TRP A 168 7.58 18.41 -2.66
N ASP A 169 8.10 19.61 -2.83
CA ASP A 169 9.49 19.86 -3.18
C ASP A 169 10.34 20.00 -1.92
N PHE A 170 11.59 19.51 -1.94
CA PHE A 170 12.49 19.57 -0.78
C PHE A 170 13.90 20.05 -1.14
N GLU A 171 14.49 20.83 -0.24
CA GLU A 171 15.81 21.48 -0.41
C GLU A 171 17.00 20.53 -0.17
N PHE A 172 16.78 19.31 0.32
CA PHE A 172 17.80 18.28 0.52
C PHE A 172 17.78 17.24 -0.61
N LEU A 173 18.83 16.40 -0.68
CA LEU A 173 18.95 15.38 -1.71
C LEU A 173 17.91 14.27 -1.54
N ILE A 174 17.25 13.89 -2.63
CA ILE A 174 16.32 12.76 -2.68
C ILE A 174 16.72 11.84 -3.83
N PRO A 175 16.82 10.51 -3.61
CA PRO A 175 17.09 9.56 -4.68
C PRO A 175 16.02 9.64 -5.77
N LEU A 176 16.42 9.86 -7.03
CA LEU A 176 15.46 10.02 -8.12
C LEU A 176 14.66 8.73 -8.36
N LYS A 177 15.29 7.56 -8.19
CA LYS A 177 14.61 6.26 -8.25
C LYS A 177 13.49 6.11 -7.22
N TYR A 178 13.60 6.73 -6.04
CA TYR A 178 12.52 6.71 -5.05
C TYR A 178 11.29 7.47 -5.60
N ILE A 179 11.50 8.62 -6.24
CA ILE A 179 10.43 9.41 -6.86
C ILE A 179 9.76 8.63 -8.00
N VAL A 180 10.55 7.94 -8.83
CA VAL A 180 10.05 7.03 -9.88
C VAL A 180 9.20 5.92 -9.26
N TYR A 181 9.73 5.19 -8.28
CA TYR A 181 9.03 4.12 -7.58
C TYR A 181 7.71 4.61 -6.98
N ARG A 182 7.73 5.72 -6.25
CA ARG A 182 6.54 6.31 -5.62
C ARG A 182 5.47 6.66 -6.66
N SER A 183 5.87 7.19 -7.81
CA SER A 183 4.95 7.56 -8.89
C SER A 183 4.23 6.35 -9.48
N ILE A 184 4.88 5.19 -9.51
CA ILE A 184 4.28 3.91 -9.90
C ILE A 184 3.41 3.34 -8.78
N LEU A 185 3.91 3.33 -7.54
CA LEU A 185 3.21 2.82 -6.36
C LEU A 185 1.87 3.54 -6.14
N LEU A 186 1.80 4.85 -6.39
CA LEU A 186 0.58 5.65 -6.21
C LEU A 186 -0.36 5.61 -7.42
N ASN A 187 0.04 4.98 -8.53
CA ASN A 187 -0.81 4.83 -9.70
C ASN A 187 -1.76 3.63 -9.52
N GLY A 188 -3.03 3.93 -9.23
CA GLY A 188 -4.06 2.91 -9.01
C GLY A 188 -4.21 1.91 -10.16
N THR A 189 -4.06 2.37 -11.40
CA THR A 189 -4.19 1.50 -12.58
C THR A 189 -3.01 0.57 -12.73
N ILE A 190 -1.78 1.06 -12.60
CA ILE A 190 -0.57 0.23 -12.72
C ILE A 190 -0.60 -0.91 -11.69
N ASN A 191 -1.03 -0.63 -10.46
CA ASN A 191 -1.12 -1.64 -9.41
C ASN A 191 -2.15 -2.75 -9.69
N THR A 192 -3.12 -2.50 -10.58
CA THR A 192 -4.15 -3.47 -10.98
C THR A 192 -3.81 -4.22 -12.26
N LEU A 193 -2.68 -3.92 -12.90
CA LEU A 193 -2.24 -4.63 -14.11
C LEU A 193 -1.88 -6.09 -13.80
N PRO A 194 -1.91 -6.97 -14.83
CA PRO A 194 -1.41 -8.34 -14.72
C PRO A 194 0.04 -8.39 -14.19
N ASP A 195 0.38 -9.46 -13.45
CA ASP A 195 1.67 -9.56 -12.76
C ASP A 195 2.87 -9.58 -13.71
N ASP A 196 2.74 -10.17 -14.90
CA ASP A 196 3.76 -10.16 -15.94
C ASP A 196 4.01 -8.75 -16.49
N VAL A 197 2.94 -7.95 -16.65
CA VAL A 197 3.01 -6.56 -17.07
C VAL A 197 3.68 -5.71 -15.98
N LYS A 198 3.27 -5.86 -14.72
CA LYS A 198 3.91 -5.17 -13.57
C LYS A 198 5.38 -5.54 -13.43
N GLY A 199 5.72 -6.82 -13.59
CA GLY A 199 7.10 -7.28 -13.57
C GLY A 199 7.95 -6.59 -14.63
N LYS A 200 7.43 -6.47 -15.86
CA LYS A 200 8.10 -5.75 -16.95
C LYS A 200 8.20 -4.25 -16.70
N VAL A 201 7.23 -3.63 -16.03
CA VAL A 201 7.32 -2.23 -15.58
C VAL A 201 8.52 -2.04 -14.64
N MET A 202 8.68 -2.90 -13.63
CA MET A 202 9.80 -2.79 -12.70
C MET A 202 11.15 -3.04 -13.37
N GLU A 203 11.20 -3.99 -14.32
CA GLU A 203 12.38 -4.24 -15.15
C GLU A 203 12.76 -3.03 -16.01
N LEU A 204 11.78 -2.38 -16.66
CA LEU A 204 11.99 -1.17 -17.47
C LEU A 204 12.52 0.02 -16.66
N LEU A 205 12.18 0.08 -15.37
CA LEU A 205 12.62 1.14 -14.47
C LEU A 205 13.93 0.79 -13.76
N GLU A 206 14.48 -0.40 -14.00
CA GLU A 206 15.67 -0.93 -13.34
C GLU A 206 15.56 -0.87 -11.81
N ILE A 207 14.37 -1.17 -11.27
CA ILE A 207 14.12 -1.21 -9.83
C ILE A 207 14.16 -2.67 -9.35
N SER A 208 15.11 -2.98 -8.47
CA SER A 208 15.26 -4.31 -7.87
C SER A 208 14.23 -4.55 -6.75
N LYS A 209 14.05 -5.81 -6.34
CA LYS A 209 13.16 -6.15 -5.21
C LYS A 209 13.67 -5.62 -3.88
N GLU A 210 14.98 -5.53 -3.72
CA GLU A 210 15.61 -4.89 -2.56
C GLU A 210 15.34 -3.38 -2.56
N GLU A 211 15.48 -2.71 -3.71
CA GLU A 211 15.13 -1.29 -3.87
C GLU A 211 13.64 -1.04 -3.59
N GLU A 212 12.73 -1.88 -4.08
CA GLU A 212 11.28 -1.79 -3.79
C GLU A 212 11.00 -1.79 -2.28
N LEU A 213 11.63 -2.68 -1.51
CA LEU A 213 11.44 -2.75 -0.06
C LEU A 213 11.94 -1.48 0.65
N ILE A 214 13.09 -0.96 0.23
CA ILE A 214 13.67 0.27 0.81
C ILE A 214 12.78 1.47 0.50
N PHE A 215 12.37 1.64 -0.77
CA PHE A 215 11.53 2.75 -1.19
C PHE A 215 10.12 2.68 -0.58
N PHE A 216 9.59 1.47 -0.35
CA PHE A 216 8.35 1.30 0.39
C PHE A 216 8.48 1.75 1.85
N GLN A 217 9.59 1.43 2.51
CA GLN A 217 9.83 1.89 3.89
C GLN A 217 9.95 3.42 3.95
N MET A 218 10.66 4.03 2.99
CA MET A 218 10.72 5.48 2.84
C MET A 218 9.32 6.09 2.65
N GLU A 219 8.45 5.45 1.85
CA GLU A 219 7.07 5.90 1.66
C GLU A 219 6.27 5.88 2.96
N VAL A 220 6.36 4.79 3.73
CA VAL A 220 5.68 4.67 5.02
C VAL A 220 6.15 5.76 5.99
N ALA A 221 7.47 5.99 6.06
CA ALA A 221 8.06 7.03 6.88
C ALA A 221 7.57 8.43 6.45
N PHE A 222 7.59 8.71 5.15
CA PHE A 222 7.10 9.98 4.60
C PHE A 222 5.63 10.22 4.95
N GLN A 223 4.75 9.23 4.72
CA GLN A 223 3.32 9.34 5.03
C GLN A 223 3.10 9.58 6.54
N HIS A 224 3.84 8.87 7.39
CA HIS A 224 3.79 9.10 8.83
C HIS A 224 4.28 10.50 9.21
N TYR A 225 5.35 10.97 8.57
CA TYR A 225 5.93 12.28 8.80
C TYR A 225 4.98 13.41 8.41
N ILE A 226 4.23 13.31 7.31
CA ILE A 226 3.34 14.40 6.86
C ILE A 226 1.96 14.34 7.51
N THR A 227 1.57 13.21 8.09
CA THR A 227 0.27 13.03 8.75
C THR A 227 0.26 13.76 10.10
N GLY A 228 -0.74 14.61 10.31
CA GLY A 228 -0.91 15.38 11.55
C GLY A 228 -1.89 14.75 12.51
N VAL A 229 -3.09 14.44 12.03
CA VAL A 229 -4.14 13.80 12.81
C VAL A 229 -4.80 12.77 11.90
N SER A 230 -4.73 11.49 12.27
CA SER A 230 -5.51 10.47 11.59
C SER A 230 -7.00 10.81 11.74
N LEU A 231 -7.81 10.63 10.69
CA LEU A 231 -9.27 10.74 10.81
C LEU A 231 -9.79 9.88 11.98
N ILE A 232 -9.12 8.75 12.27
CA ILE A 232 -9.42 7.88 13.41
C ILE A 232 -9.18 8.61 14.75
N ASP A 233 -8.08 9.34 14.89
CA ASP A 233 -7.76 10.11 16.11
C ASP A 233 -8.69 11.32 16.26
N LEU A 234 -9.01 11.97 15.14
CA LEU A 234 -9.97 13.08 15.08
C LEU A 234 -11.37 12.63 15.53
N TYR A 235 -11.87 11.51 14.99
CA TYR A 235 -13.16 10.93 15.37
C TYR A 235 -13.18 10.45 16.82
N SER A 236 -12.05 9.91 17.33
CA SER A 236 -11.93 9.45 18.71
C SER A 236 -11.95 10.60 19.73
N GLY A 237 -11.49 11.80 19.33
CA GLY A 237 -11.48 13.00 20.18
C GLY A 237 -12.79 13.80 20.19
N MET A 238 -13.72 13.51 19.28
CA MET A 238 -15.01 14.19 19.23
C MET A 238 -16.03 13.48 20.14
N SER A 239 -16.79 14.24 20.95
CA SER A 239 -17.87 13.71 21.80
C SER A 239 -19.12 13.31 21.01
N ILE A 240 -18.95 12.55 19.93
CA ILE A 240 -20.00 12.04 19.05
C ILE A 240 -19.87 10.53 18.94
N LYS A 241 -21.02 9.88 18.86
CA LYS A 241 -21.09 8.44 18.63
C LYS A 241 -20.87 8.17 17.15
N ASN A 242 -19.64 7.84 16.78
CA ASN A 242 -19.30 7.54 15.39
C ASN A 242 -19.88 6.19 14.98
N TYR A 243 -20.73 6.20 13.96
CA TYR A 243 -21.18 5.00 13.28
C TYR A 243 -20.36 4.87 12.00
N ARG A 244 -19.37 3.97 12.03
CA ARG A 244 -18.53 3.69 10.87
C ARG A 244 -19.36 2.88 9.88
N ILE A 245 -19.63 3.44 8.72
CA ILE A 245 -20.20 2.73 7.58
C ILE A 245 -19.12 2.74 6.50
N ASN A 246 -18.38 1.65 6.40
CA ASN A 246 -17.43 1.36 5.34
C ASN A 246 -18.19 0.83 4.12
N THR A 247 -17.75 1.13 2.90
CA THR A 247 -18.32 0.54 1.67
C THR A 247 -18.14 -0.98 1.62
N ASP A 248 -17.20 -1.53 2.40
CA ASP A 248 -17.04 -2.97 2.63
C ASP A 248 -18.11 -3.57 3.57
N ASP A 249 -18.88 -2.74 4.30
CA ASP A 249 -19.87 -3.17 5.29
C ASP A 249 -21.10 -3.84 4.67
N LEU A 250 -21.22 -3.88 3.34
CA LEU A 250 -22.40 -4.43 2.68
C LEU A 250 -22.34 -5.93 2.39
N LEU A 251 -21.17 -6.61 2.39
CA LEU A 251 -21.14 -7.99 1.88
C LEU A 251 -20.31 -9.07 2.63
N ASN A 252 -19.27 -8.79 3.44
CA ASN A 252 -18.45 -9.87 4.04
C ASN A 252 -17.69 -9.55 5.35
N THR A 253 -18.27 -8.81 6.30
CA THR A 253 -17.58 -8.43 7.56
C THR A 253 -17.96 -9.26 8.78
N LEU A 254 -18.96 -10.13 8.64
CA LEU A 254 -19.39 -11.08 9.67
C LEU A 254 -19.02 -12.49 9.27
N TYR A 255 -18.57 -13.27 10.25
CA TYR A 255 -18.37 -14.71 10.10
C TYR A 255 -18.95 -15.45 11.29
N THR A 256 -19.24 -16.73 11.08
CA THR A 256 -19.81 -17.57 12.13
C THR A 256 -18.85 -18.68 12.51
N ALA A 257 -18.50 -18.73 13.79
CA ALA A 257 -17.73 -19.83 14.36
C ALA A 257 -18.68 -20.84 15.03
N LYS A 258 -18.37 -22.12 14.87
CA LYS A 258 -19.21 -23.23 15.37
C LYS A 258 -18.37 -24.26 16.09
N ILE A 259 -18.92 -24.83 17.16
CA ILE A 259 -18.32 -25.98 17.83
C ILE A 259 -19.24 -27.19 17.66
N VAL A 260 -18.69 -28.27 17.14
CA VAL A 260 -19.39 -29.49 16.75
C VAL A 260 -18.64 -30.71 17.32
N THR A 261 -19.37 -31.69 17.83
CA THR A 261 -18.79 -32.96 18.30
C THR A 261 -18.76 -34.01 17.20
N GLU A 262 -18.05 -35.12 17.40
CA GLU A 262 -18.07 -36.27 16.46
C GLU A 262 -19.47 -36.82 16.16
N GLN A 263 -20.44 -36.62 17.06
CA GLN A 263 -21.84 -37.01 16.86
C GLN A 263 -22.64 -35.98 16.03
N ASN A 264 -21.98 -34.98 15.43
CA ASN A 264 -22.58 -33.84 14.73
C ASN A 264 -23.58 -33.04 15.59
N LYS A 265 -23.47 -33.11 16.93
CA LYS A 265 -24.26 -32.28 17.82
C LYS A 265 -23.64 -30.89 17.86
N LYS A 266 -24.38 -29.90 17.36
CA LYS A 266 -24.01 -28.48 17.39
C LYS A 266 -24.09 -27.97 18.83
N LEU A 267 -22.94 -27.59 19.40
CA LEU A 267 -22.85 -27.17 20.81
C LEU A 267 -22.96 -25.66 20.96
N ILE A 268 -22.24 -24.90 20.15
CA ILE A 268 -22.18 -23.44 20.20
C ILE A 268 -22.08 -22.89 18.78
N GLU A 269 -22.76 -21.78 18.54
CA GLU A 269 -22.61 -20.95 17.34
C GLU A 269 -22.56 -19.49 17.77
N LYS A 270 -21.56 -18.77 17.28
CA LYS A 270 -21.40 -17.35 17.58
C LYS A 270 -20.87 -16.62 16.35
N THR A 271 -21.47 -15.47 16.08
CA THR A 271 -21.07 -14.59 15.00
C THR A 271 -20.10 -13.54 15.55
N PHE A 272 -19.06 -13.26 14.78
CA PHE A 272 -18.02 -12.28 15.10
C PHE A 272 -17.82 -11.32 13.93
N TRP A 273 -17.33 -10.13 14.25
CA TRP A 273 -16.85 -9.19 13.26
C TRP A 273 -15.41 -9.50 12.86
N LEU A 274 -15.09 -9.39 11.56
CA LEU A 274 -13.76 -9.65 10.99
C LEU A 274 -12.62 -8.93 11.72
N HIS A 275 -12.87 -7.71 12.18
CA HIS A 275 -11.86 -6.88 12.84
C HIS A 275 -11.66 -7.21 14.33
N GLU A 276 -12.54 -7.99 14.94
CA GLU A 276 -12.44 -8.39 16.33
C GLU A 276 -11.61 -9.66 16.50
N LYS A 277 -10.96 -9.79 17.67
CA LYS A 277 -10.33 -11.06 18.06
C LYS A 277 -11.44 -12.01 18.55
N ALA A 278 -11.68 -13.09 17.84
CA ALA A 278 -12.65 -14.09 18.26
C ALA A 278 -12.14 -14.85 19.47
N ASN A 279 -13.02 -15.00 20.45
CA ASN A 279 -12.80 -15.76 21.67
C ASN A 279 -14.01 -16.64 21.93
N LEU A 280 -13.80 -17.95 21.94
CA LEU A 280 -14.81 -18.96 22.25
C LEU A 280 -14.35 -19.76 23.46
N LYS A 281 -15.29 -20.05 24.36
CA LYS A 281 -15.07 -20.88 25.54
C LYS A 281 -16.19 -21.92 25.62
N LEU A 282 -15.83 -23.18 25.75
CA LEU A 282 -16.75 -24.31 25.84
C LEU A 282 -16.49 -25.10 27.11
N ASP A 283 -17.55 -25.42 27.86
CA ASP A 283 -17.51 -26.43 28.94
C ASP A 283 -17.43 -27.82 28.31
N VAL A 284 -16.39 -28.57 28.66
CA VAL A 284 -16.07 -29.87 28.04
C VAL A 284 -16.25 -31.06 28.98
N LYS A 285 -16.86 -30.89 30.17
CA LYS A 285 -17.00 -31.97 31.17
C LYS A 285 -17.66 -33.24 30.62
N GLU A 286 -18.67 -33.08 29.76
CA GLU A 286 -19.39 -34.19 29.12
C GLU A 286 -18.68 -34.76 27.87
N TYR A 287 -17.61 -34.10 27.41
CA TYR A 287 -16.91 -34.40 26.15
C TYR A 287 -15.44 -34.78 26.37
N LEU A 288 -15.04 -35.02 27.61
CA LEU A 288 -13.70 -35.49 27.95
C LEU A 288 -13.40 -36.79 27.21
N GLY A 289 -12.20 -36.86 26.62
CA GLY A 289 -11.76 -38.00 25.81
C GLY A 289 -12.42 -38.14 24.43
N HIS A 290 -13.33 -37.23 24.05
CA HIS A 290 -13.97 -37.21 22.74
C HIS A 290 -13.43 -36.06 21.90
N LYS A 291 -13.37 -36.24 20.58
CA LYS A 291 -12.88 -35.19 19.68
C LYS A 291 -13.89 -34.06 19.56
N ILE A 292 -13.41 -32.83 19.67
CA ILE A 292 -14.19 -31.62 19.45
C ILE A 292 -13.65 -30.93 18.20
N ARG A 293 -14.56 -30.62 17.27
CA ARG A 293 -14.27 -29.91 16.02
C ARG A 293 -14.79 -28.48 16.12
N ILE A 294 -13.92 -27.51 15.89
CA ILE A 294 -14.22 -26.08 15.95
C ILE A 294 -14.05 -25.51 14.55
N GLU A 295 -15.15 -25.11 13.91
CA GLU A 295 -15.13 -24.31 12.69
C GLU A 295 -14.90 -22.86 13.09
N LEU A 296 -13.77 -22.28 12.71
CA LEU A 296 -13.39 -20.92 13.13
C LEU A 296 -14.22 -19.86 12.40
N VAL A 297 -14.62 -20.14 11.18
CA VAL A 297 -15.42 -19.25 10.33
C VAL A 297 -16.29 -20.11 9.39
N ASP A 298 -17.22 -19.50 8.66
CA ASP A 298 -18.16 -20.19 7.76
C ASP A 298 -17.69 -20.27 6.30
N LYS A 299 -16.49 -19.76 6.00
CA LYS A 299 -15.90 -19.65 4.65
C LYS A 299 -14.38 -19.83 4.72
N PRO A 300 -13.69 -20.08 3.61
CA PRO A 300 -12.22 -20.06 3.61
C PRO A 300 -11.65 -18.71 4.07
N ALA A 301 -10.50 -18.74 4.75
CA ALA A 301 -9.96 -17.55 5.39
C ALA A 301 -8.45 -17.64 5.65
N ILE A 302 -7.88 -16.49 6.00
CA ILE A 302 -6.54 -16.38 6.58
C ILE A 302 -6.70 -16.08 8.07
N ILE A 303 -6.11 -16.92 8.92
CA ILE A 303 -6.21 -16.83 10.38
C ILE A 303 -4.84 -16.55 10.97
N LYS A 304 -4.77 -15.59 11.91
CA LYS A 304 -3.56 -15.25 12.67
C LYS A 304 -3.83 -15.36 14.18
N ASP A 305 -2.76 -15.40 14.98
CA ASP A 305 -2.82 -15.45 16.45
C ASP A 305 -3.71 -16.60 16.96
N LEU A 306 -3.71 -17.74 16.25
CA LEU A 306 -4.53 -18.90 16.58
C LEU A 306 -3.93 -19.65 17.77
N GLU A 307 -4.66 -19.65 18.87
CA GLU A 307 -4.25 -20.27 20.12
C GLU A 307 -5.40 -21.04 20.75
N VAL A 308 -5.09 -22.23 21.26
CA VAL A 308 -6.03 -23.11 21.98
C VAL A 308 -5.50 -23.36 23.38
N PHE A 309 -6.39 -23.26 24.36
CA PHE A 309 -6.10 -23.44 25.77
C PHE A 309 -7.09 -24.40 26.42
N THR A 310 -6.62 -25.19 27.37
CA THR A 310 -7.46 -25.92 28.32
C THR A 310 -7.44 -25.20 29.67
N VAL A 311 -8.58 -25.15 30.34
CA VAL A 311 -8.72 -24.51 31.66
C VAL A 311 -9.08 -25.54 32.70
N LYS A 312 -8.29 -25.63 33.77
CA LYS A 312 -8.55 -26.47 34.95
C LYS A 312 -8.24 -25.64 36.20
N ASP A 313 -9.13 -25.62 37.18
CA ASP A 313 -8.96 -24.90 38.46
C ASP A 313 -8.57 -23.41 38.26
N ASN A 314 -9.19 -22.74 37.29
CA ASN A 314 -8.88 -21.37 36.84
C ASN A 314 -7.47 -21.14 36.26
N VAL A 315 -6.70 -22.20 36.01
CA VAL A 315 -5.39 -22.12 35.35
C VAL A 315 -5.53 -22.48 33.87
N CYS A 316 -4.96 -21.66 32.98
CA CYS A 316 -4.98 -21.88 31.54
C CYS A 316 -3.67 -22.51 31.06
N PHE A 317 -3.78 -23.61 30.32
CA PHE A 317 -2.65 -24.30 29.69
C PHE A 317 -2.81 -24.25 28.18
N LYS A 318 -1.77 -23.79 27.47
CA LYS A 318 -1.77 -23.83 26.00
C LYS A 318 -1.65 -25.30 25.56
N VAL A 319 -2.48 -25.71 24.61
CA VAL A 319 -2.50 -27.09 24.11
C VAL A 319 -2.20 -27.14 22.62
N GLU A 320 -1.59 -28.24 22.22
CA GLU A 320 -1.47 -28.56 20.80
C GLU A 320 -2.83 -28.92 20.22
N PHE A 321 -3.00 -28.62 18.93
CA PHE A 321 -4.22 -28.87 18.20
C PHE A 321 -3.87 -29.29 16.77
N THR A 322 -4.80 -29.98 16.11
CA THR A 322 -4.70 -30.24 14.68
C THR A 322 -5.61 -29.30 13.92
N THR A 323 -5.21 -28.92 12.71
CA THR A 323 -5.99 -28.02 11.87
C THR A 323 -5.84 -28.39 10.39
N ASN A 324 -6.85 -28.11 9.58
CA ASN A 324 -6.84 -28.33 8.14
C ASN A 324 -6.18 -27.17 7.36
N SER A 325 -5.19 -26.51 7.95
CA SER A 325 -4.46 -25.42 7.32
C SER A 325 -3.69 -25.94 6.11
N ASP A 326 -3.88 -25.32 4.95
CA ASP A 326 -3.21 -25.70 3.70
C ASP A 326 -1.76 -25.18 3.65
N LEU A 327 -1.49 -24.05 4.31
CA LEU A 327 -0.15 -23.46 4.44
C LEU A 327 -0.03 -22.72 5.78
N TYR A 328 1.15 -22.80 6.41
CA TYR A 328 1.54 -21.94 7.53
C TYR A 328 2.77 -21.13 7.15
N LEU A 329 2.63 -19.81 7.08
CA LEU A 329 3.69 -18.89 6.67
C LEU A 329 3.49 -17.54 7.37
N TYR A 330 4.59 -16.91 7.81
CA TYR A 330 4.56 -15.62 8.54
C TYR A 330 3.57 -15.60 9.72
N GLU A 331 3.54 -16.69 10.50
CA GLU A 331 2.66 -16.85 11.67
C GLU A 331 1.16 -16.80 11.34
N GLN A 332 0.80 -17.14 10.09
CA GLN A 332 -0.57 -17.17 9.61
C GLN A 332 -0.91 -18.53 9.02
N HIS A 333 -2.14 -18.96 9.27
CA HIS A 333 -2.74 -20.16 8.70
C HIS A 333 -3.62 -19.78 7.50
N TYR A 334 -3.37 -20.43 6.37
CA TYR A 334 -4.11 -20.24 5.13
C TYR A 334 -5.01 -21.44 4.91
N TYR A 335 -6.29 -21.16 4.65
CA TYR A 335 -7.30 -22.20 4.44
C TYR A 335 -8.06 -21.95 3.13
N GLN A 336 -8.01 -22.91 2.22
CA GLN A 336 -8.82 -22.99 0.99
C GLN A 336 -10.21 -23.55 1.28
N THR A 337 -10.35 -24.30 2.38
CA THR A 337 -11.65 -24.81 2.87
C THR A 337 -12.03 -24.13 4.18
N VAL A 338 -13.20 -24.45 4.75
CA VAL A 338 -13.62 -23.92 6.05
C VAL A 338 -12.54 -24.24 7.10
N PRO A 339 -11.94 -23.23 7.78
CA PRO A 339 -10.94 -23.44 8.81
C PRO A 339 -11.48 -24.22 10.00
N VAL A 340 -10.81 -25.31 10.32
CA VAL A 340 -11.19 -26.24 11.36
C VAL A 340 -10.01 -26.45 12.30
N VAL A 341 -10.30 -26.40 13.59
CA VAL A 341 -9.40 -26.83 14.66
C VAL A 341 -10.01 -28.02 15.35
N GLU A 342 -9.19 -29.02 15.65
CA GLU A 342 -9.61 -30.21 16.39
C GLU A 342 -8.75 -30.39 17.64
N VAL A 343 -9.42 -30.74 18.73
CA VAL A 343 -8.80 -30.95 20.04
C VAL A 343 -9.52 -32.07 20.77
N VAL A 344 -8.77 -32.84 21.55
CA VAL A 344 -9.30 -33.88 22.45
C VAL A 344 -9.04 -33.42 23.88
N PRO A 345 -10.02 -32.83 24.58
CA PRO A 345 -9.83 -32.39 25.95
C PRO A 345 -9.61 -33.58 26.88
N GLN A 346 -8.55 -33.50 27.68
CA GLN A 346 -8.26 -34.44 28.76
C GLN A 346 -8.18 -33.66 30.06
N ASP A 347 -8.84 -34.16 31.10
CA ASP A 347 -8.71 -33.64 32.47
C ASP A 347 -8.78 -32.09 32.58
N CYS A 348 -9.81 -31.48 31.99
CA CYS A 348 -10.03 -30.03 32.04
C CYS A 348 -11.53 -29.68 32.10
N GLU A 349 -11.85 -28.47 32.52
CA GLU A 349 -13.23 -27.98 32.61
C GLU A 349 -13.65 -27.27 31.33
N PHE A 350 -12.75 -26.50 30.72
CA PHE A 350 -13.03 -25.73 29.52
C PHE A 350 -11.97 -25.89 28.45
N VAL A 351 -12.41 -25.80 27.20
CA VAL A 351 -11.54 -25.46 26.06
C VAL A 351 -11.83 -24.03 25.66
N GLN A 352 -10.78 -23.22 25.53
CA GLN A 352 -10.84 -21.85 25.05
C GLN A 352 -10.00 -21.72 23.78
N ILE A 353 -10.54 -21.04 22.77
CA ILE A 353 -9.84 -20.75 21.53
C ILE A 353 -9.90 -19.27 21.24
N SER A 354 -8.76 -18.72 20.80
CA SER A 354 -8.56 -17.32 20.48
C SER A 354 -7.90 -17.23 19.11
N TYR A 355 -8.41 -16.38 18.23
CA TYR A 355 -7.83 -16.15 16.91
C TYR A 355 -8.30 -14.81 16.32
N LYS A 356 -7.59 -14.33 15.31
CA LYS A 356 -8.00 -13.17 14.52
C LYS A 356 -8.11 -13.57 13.05
N VAL A 357 -9.24 -13.24 12.46
CA VAL A 357 -9.46 -13.44 11.03
C VAL A 357 -8.88 -12.24 10.30
N GLN A 358 -7.94 -12.47 9.40
CA GLN A 358 -7.32 -11.39 8.62
C GLN A 358 -8.12 -11.08 7.36
N LYS A 359 -8.66 -12.12 6.71
CA LYS A 359 -9.45 -11.98 5.48
C LYS A 359 -10.40 -13.16 5.30
N LEU A 360 -11.57 -12.88 4.72
CA LEU A 360 -12.56 -13.86 4.27
C LEU A 360 -12.54 -13.89 2.74
N GLU A 361 -12.40 -15.07 2.14
CA GLU A 361 -12.28 -15.20 0.69
C GLU A 361 -13.49 -15.95 0.13
N GLN A 362 -14.32 -15.26 -0.66
CA GLN A 362 -15.49 -15.89 -1.30
C GLN A 362 -15.09 -16.88 -2.42
N ASN A 363 -13.94 -16.66 -3.08
CA ASN A 363 -13.39 -17.48 -4.17
C ASN A 363 -12.01 -18.07 -3.82
N ALA A 364 -11.84 -18.48 -2.56
CA ALA A 364 -10.54 -18.85 -2.00
C ALA A 364 -9.78 -19.95 -2.74
N ASN A 365 -10.49 -20.89 -3.37
CA ASN A 365 -9.88 -21.96 -4.17
C ASN A 365 -8.99 -21.41 -5.30
N GLU A 366 -9.32 -20.25 -5.87
CA GLU A 366 -8.55 -19.64 -6.95
C GLU A 366 -7.41 -18.76 -6.41
N TYR A 367 -7.67 -17.86 -5.46
CA TYR A 367 -6.66 -16.91 -4.96
C TYR A 367 -5.67 -17.53 -3.95
N ILE A 368 -6.16 -18.18 -2.89
CA ILE A 368 -5.30 -18.89 -1.92
C ILE A 368 -4.66 -20.09 -2.60
N GLY A 369 -5.38 -20.76 -3.51
CA GLY A 369 -4.84 -21.83 -4.35
C GLY A 369 -3.64 -21.40 -5.19
N THR A 370 -3.76 -20.26 -5.90
CA THR A 370 -2.68 -19.73 -6.74
C THR A 370 -1.49 -19.25 -5.90
N PHE A 371 -1.73 -18.60 -4.76
CA PHE A 371 -0.67 -18.19 -3.83
C PHE A 371 0.07 -19.39 -3.24
N ILE A 372 -0.65 -20.40 -2.74
CA ILE A 372 -0.03 -21.63 -2.18
C ILE A 372 0.74 -22.39 -3.27
N LYS A 373 0.18 -22.47 -4.48
CA LYS A 373 0.84 -23.09 -5.63
C LYS A 373 2.10 -22.34 -6.01
N HIS A 374 2.09 -21.01 -6.01
CA HIS A 374 3.26 -20.19 -6.28
C HIS A 374 4.36 -20.37 -5.22
N VAL A 375 3.99 -20.39 -3.94
CA VAL A 375 4.94 -20.65 -2.82
C VAL A 375 5.53 -22.06 -2.92
N HIS A 376 4.71 -23.07 -3.27
CA HIS A 376 5.19 -24.43 -3.49
C HIS A 376 6.09 -24.52 -4.73
N GLU A 377 5.69 -23.92 -5.86
CA GLU A 377 6.48 -23.87 -7.09
C GLU A 377 7.81 -23.14 -6.89
N GLU A 378 7.85 -22.04 -6.13
CA GLU A 378 9.10 -21.35 -5.77
C GLU A 378 9.98 -22.20 -4.85
N SER A 379 9.40 -22.91 -3.89
CA SER A 379 10.14 -23.82 -3.00
C SER A 379 10.70 -25.03 -3.76
N GLU A 380 9.93 -25.59 -4.70
CA GLU A 380 10.35 -26.66 -5.60
C GLU A 380 11.38 -26.17 -6.61
N LEU A 381 11.23 -24.96 -7.15
CA LEU A 381 12.23 -24.31 -8.00
C LEU A 381 13.54 -24.05 -7.25
N GLN A 382 13.49 -23.67 -5.97
CA GLN A 382 14.69 -23.57 -5.14
C GLN A 382 15.33 -24.93 -4.89
N LEU A 383 14.54 -25.97 -4.61
CA LEU A 383 15.03 -27.34 -4.45
C LEU A 383 15.67 -27.87 -5.75
N ILE A 384 15.05 -27.61 -6.91
CA ILE A 384 15.55 -27.96 -8.24
C ILE A 384 16.81 -27.16 -8.54
N LYS A 385 16.84 -25.84 -8.30
CA LYS A 385 18.04 -24.99 -8.49
C LYS A 385 19.21 -25.43 -7.61
N ASN A 386 18.92 -25.97 -6.43
CA ASN A 386 19.92 -26.51 -5.52
C ASN A 386 20.34 -27.96 -5.82
N SER A 387 19.59 -28.67 -6.67
CA SER A 387 19.89 -30.05 -7.09
C SER A 387 21.18 -30.14 -7.92
N ARG A 388 21.84 -31.30 -7.82
CA ARG A 388 23.08 -31.59 -8.58
C ARG A 388 22.84 -31.56 -10.09
N ALA A 389 21.66 -31.97 -10.55
CA ALA A 389 21.28 -31.98 -11.95
C ALA A 389 21.19 -30.56 -12.54
N TRP A 390 20.53 -29.63 -11.84
CA TRP A 390 20.43 -28.24 -12.28
C TRP A 390 21.78 -27.52 -12.28
N LYS A 391 22.61 -27.76 -11.27
CA LYS A 391 23.99 -27.23 -11.22
C LYS A 391 24.84 -27.76 -12.38
N ALA A 392 24.69 -29.04 -12.75
CA ALA A 392 25.39 -29.62 -13.90
C ALA A 392 24.91 -29.04 -15.24
N VAL A 393 23.60 -28.84 -15.44
CA VAL A 393 23.04 -28.21 -16.64
C VAL A 393 23.45 -26.75 -16.76
N THR A 394 23.47 -26.01 -15.65
CA THR A 394 23.89 -24.59 -15.62
C THR A 394 25.39 -24.45 -15.88
N PHE A 395 26.20 -25.37 -15.34
CA PHE A 395 27.64 -25.44 -15.62
C PHE A 395 27.92 -25.79 -17.08
N ALA A 396 27.19 -26.74 -17.67
CA ALA A 396 27.29 -27.07 -19.09
C ALA A 396 26.86 -25.89 -19.99
N LYS A 397 25.78 -25.17 -19.65
CA LYS A 397 25.38 -23.95 -20.37
C LYS A 397 26.44 -22.84 -20.30
N LYS A 398 27.15 -22.68 -19.17
CA LYS A 398 28.28 -21.73 -19.08
C LYS A 398 29.50 -22.15 -19.92
N LEU A 399 29.74 -23.46 -20.07
CA LEU A 399 30.84 -24.00 -20.87
C LEU A 399 30.57 -23.93 -22.39
N PHE A 400 29.32 -24.10 -22.80
CA PHE A 400 28.94 -24.18 -24.22
C PHE A 400 28.16 -22.97 -24.75
N GLY A 401 27.83 -22.00 -23.89
CA GLY A 401 27.06 -20.80 -24.21
C GLY A 401 27.90 -19.53 -24.30
N LYS A 402 28.87 -19.48 -25.20
CA LYS A 402 29.27 -18.24 -25.87
C LYS A 402 29.05 -18.44 -27.36
N LYS A 403 27.88 -18.00 -27.84
CA LYS A 403 27.66 -17.41 -29.16
C LYS A 403 26.43 -16.53 -29.08
#